data_AF-A0A967IB16-F1
#
_entry.id   AF-A0A967IB16-F1
#
_cell.length_a   1.000
_cell.length_b   1.000
_cell.length_c   1.000
_cell.angle_alpha   90.00
_cell.angle_beta   90.00
_cell.angle_gamma   90.00
#
_symmetry.space_group_name_H-M   'P 1'
#
loop_
_entity.id
_entity.type
_entity.pdbx_description
1 polymer ?
#
loop_
_entity_poly.entity_id
_entity_poly.type
_entity_poly.pdbx_seq_one_letter_code
_entity_poly.pdbx_strand_id
1 'polypeptide(L)'
;MTVTAADIIDRFPEFSAVDPGEIDRYIAEAERNTNRTQWGGKADDSVAYLTAHLMSVFGATTTSGDACGCPGLDEPGPVTAEREGQVSAA
;
A
#
# COMPACT_ATOMS: atom_id res chain seq x y z
N MET A 1 -19.14 3.33 1.66
CA MET A 1 -18.78 4.04 2.92
C MET A 1 -17.50 4.82 2.64
N THR A 2 -17.16 5.84 3.43
CA THR A 2 -15.82 6.45 3.31
C THR A 2 -14.86 5.61 4.14
N VAL A 3 -13.79 5.10 3.52
CA VAL A 3 -12.74 4.36 4.22
C VAL A 3 -11.92 5.33 5.06
N THR A 4 -11.65 4.99 6.31
CA THR A 4 -10.87 5.80 7.26
C THR A 4 -9.55 5.14 7.61
N ALA A 5 -8.62 5.90 8.19
CA ALA A 5 -7.37 5.33 8.71
C ALA A 5 -7.60 4.22 9.74
N ALA A 6 -8.65 4.32 10.57
CA ALA A 6 -9.01 3.27 11.52
C ALA A 6 -9.42 1.98 10.80
N ASP A 7 -10.22 2.06 9.73
CA ASP A 7 -10.61 0.89 8.93
C ASP A 7 -9.40 0.21 8.29
N ILE A 8 -8.39 1.00 7.86
CA ILE A 8 -7.14 0.48 7.32
C ILE A 8 -6.35 -0.26 8.40
N ILE A 9 -6.17 0.34 9.59
CA ILE A 9 -5.42 -0.29 10.68
C ILE A 9 -6.13 -1.56 11.18
N ASP A 10 -7.45 -1.55 11.30
CA ASP A 10 -8.23 -2.71 11.73
C ASP A 10 -8.09 -3.88 10.74
N ARG A 11 -7.99 -3.57 9.45
CA ARG A 11 -7.86 -4.59 8.38
C ARG A 11 -6.41 -5.02 8.12
N PHE A 12 -5.47 -4.11 8.28
CA PHE A 12 -4.04 -4.25 8.00
C PHE A 12 -3.23 -3.74 9.20
N PRO A 13 -3.18 -4.54 10.29
CA PRO A 13 -2.56 -4.13 11.55
C PRO A 13 -1.06 -3.85 11.42
N GLU A 14 -0.40 -4.31 10.36
CA GLU A 14 0.99 -3.99 10.03
C GLU A 14 1.24 -2.47 9.87
N PHE A 15 0.20 -1.68 9.56
CA PHE A 15 0.30 -0.22 9.44
C PHE A 15 -0.01 0.54 10.73
N SER A 16 -0.15 -0.13 11.88
CA SER A 16 -0.51 0.53 13.15
C SER A 16 0.49 1.60 13.62
N ALA A 17 1.72 1.58 13.10
CA ALA A 17 2.77 2.56 13.41
C ALA A 17 2.82 3.74 12.41
N VAL A 18 2.07 3.67 11.31
CA VAL A 18 2.01 4.72 10.30
C VAL A 18 1.23 5.91 10.85
N ASP A 19 1.67 7.13 10.52
CA ASP A 19 0.93 8.33 10.88
C ASP A 19 -0.48 8.34 10.24
N PRO A 20 -1.57 8.58 11.00
CA PRO A 20 -2.92 8.58 10.43
C PRO A 20 -3.11 9.58 9.28
N GLY A 21 -2.43 10.73 9.32
CA GLY A 21 -2.47 11.71 8.23
C GLY A 21 -1.76 11.21 6.96
N GLU A 22 -0.76 10.35 7.11
CA GLU A 22 -0.12 9.64 6.00
C GLU A 22 -1.09 8.62 5.38
N ILE A 23 -1.77 7.83 6.21
CA ILE A 23 -2.79 6.87 5.75
C ILE A 23 -3.89 7.61 4.99
N ASP A 24 -4.39 8.73 5.52
CA ASP A 24 -5.43 9.53 4.85
C ASP A 24 -4.98 10.06 3.48
N ARG A 25 -3.69 10.41 3.33
CA ARG A 25 -3.13 10.82 2.02
C ARG A 25 -3.19 9.68 1.01
N TYR A 26 -2.84 8.46 1.43
CA TYR A 26 -2.90 7.28 0.57
C TYR A 26 -4.34 6.79 0.32
N ILE A 27 -5.28 6.98 1.26
CA ILE A 27 -6.72 6.78 1.01
C ILE A 27 -7.20 7.74 -0.09
N ALA A 28 -6.85 9.02 0.00
CA ALA A 28 -7.25 10.00 -1.02
C ALA A 28 -6.69 9.66 -2.41
N GLU A 29 -5.48 9.11 -2.49
CA GLU A 29 -4.93 8.60 -3.75
C GLU A 29 -5.66 7.34 -4.23
N ALA A 30 -5.94 6.39 -3.34
CA ALA A 30 -6.67 5.18 -3.70
C ALA A 30 -8.10 5.47 -4.18
N GLU A 31 -8.78 6.45 -3.57
CA GLU A 31 -10.11 6.90 -4.00
C GLU A 31 -10.09 7.51 -5.41
N ARG A 32 -9.05 8.30 -5.76
CA ARG A 32 -8.89 8.86 -7.12
C ARG A 32 -8.77 7.77 -8.19
N ASN A 33 -8.22 6.62 -7.81
CA ASN A 33 -7.98 5.49 -8.71
C ASN A 33 -9.09 4.42 -8.65
N THR A 34 -10.11 4.58 -7.80
CA THR A 34 -11.20 3.61 -7.63
C THR A 34 -12.53 4.17 -8.11
N ASN A 35 -13.01 3.69 -9.26
CA ASN A 35 -14.34 4.06 -9.76
C ASN A 35 -15.45 3.31 -9.00
N ARG A 36 -16.09 3.99 -8.05
CA ARG A 36 -17.16 3.39 -7.21
C ARG A 36 -18.32 2.82 -8.03
N THR A 37 -18.68 3.41 -9.16
CA THR A 37 -19.79 2.92 -10.02
C THR A 37 -19.44 1.59 -10.69
N GLN A 38 -18.18 1.40 -11.07
CA GLN A 38 -17.73 0.14 -11.68
C GLN A 38 -17.52 -0.96 -10.65
N TRP A 39 -17.03 -0.60 -9.46
CA TRP A 39 -16.71 -1.56 -8.41
C TRP A 39 -17.91 -1.92 -7.51
N GLY A 40 -18.95 -1.10 -7.50
CA GLY A 40 -20.17 -1.32 -6.73
C GLY A 40 -19.87 -1.58 -5.24
N GLY A 41 -20.42 -2.67 -4.69
CA GLY A 41 -20.22 -3.04 -3.29
C GLY A 41 -18.78 -3.40 -2.91
N LYS A 42 -17.86 -3.55 -3.88
CA LYS A 42 -16.43 -3.82 -3.64
C LYS A 42 -15.56 -2.57 -3.65
N ALA A 43 -16.14 -1.39 -3.84
CA ALA A 43 -15.37 -0.16 -3.94
C ALA A 43 -14.57 0.13 -2.65
N ASP A 44 -15.16 -0.12 -1.49
CA ASP A 44 -14.49 0.13 -0.20
C ASP A 44 -13.34 -0.87 0.01
N ASP A 45 -13.52 -2.15 -0.37
CA ASP A 45 -12.42 -3.14 -0.39
C ASP A 45 -11.29 -2.70 -1.33
N SER A 46 -11.64 -2.23 -2.54
CA SER A 46 -10.66 -1.75 -3.53
C SER A 46 -9.83 -0.61 -2.98
N VAL A 47 -10.47 0.39 -2.37
CA VAL A 47 -9.77 1.51 -1.74
C VAL A 47 -8.85 0.99 -0.65
N ALA A 48 -9.32 0.12 0.25
CA ALA A 48 -8.52 -0.40 1.35
C ALA A 48 -7.27 -1.18 0.87
N TYR A 49 -7.42 -2.10 -0.09
CA TYR A 49 -6.29 -2.85 -0.64
C TYR A 49 -5.33 -1.97 -1.43
N LEU A 50 -5.84 -1.00 -2.20
CA LEU A 50 -4.99 -0.09 -2.95
C LEU A 50 -4.22 0.85 -2.01
N THR A 51 -4.84 1.36 -0.94
CA THR A 51 -4.14 2.12 0.11
C THR A 51 -3.00 1.32 0.72
N ALA A 52 -3.25 0.07 1.14
CA ALA A 52 -2.22 -0.84 1.66
C ALA A 52 -1.08 -1.06 0.64
N HIS A 53 -1.42 -1.27 -0.63
CA HIS A 53 -0.44 -1.46 -1.69
C HIS A 53 0.44 -0.21 -1.92
N LEU A 54 -0.17 0.97 -1.97
CA LEU A 54 0.57 2.22 -2.17
C LEU A 54 1.53 2.50 -1.01
N MET A 55 1.09 2.29 0.23
CA MET A 55 1.95 2.41 1.41
C MET A 55 3.11 1.40 1.39
N SER A 56 2.83 0.17 0.93
CA SER A 56 3.82 -0.89 0.74
C SER A 56 4.89 -0.54 -0.29
N VAL A 57 4.51 0.04 -1.42
CA VAL A 57 5.42 0.30 -2.55
C VAL A 57 6.20 1.59 -2.37
N PHE A 58 5.55 2.65 -1.88
CA PHE A 58 6.14 3.99 -1.81
C PHE A 58 6.74 4.33 -0.45
N GLY A 59 6.50 3.47 0.55
CA GLY A 59 6.93 3.69 1.92
C GLY A 59 6.05 4.72 2.61
N ALA A 60 5.36 4.29 3.67
CA ALA A 60 4.67 5.21 4.57
C ALA A 60 5.59 5.63 5.72
N THR A 61 5.40 6.83 6.24
CA THR A 61 6.15 7.38 7.38
C THR A 61 5.38 7.21 8.68
N THR A 62 6.12 6.98 9.76
CA THR A 62 5.59 7.04 11.12
C THR A 62 5.40 8.48 11.57
N THR A 63 4.72 8.67 12.70
CA THR A 63 4.58 9.99 13.33
C THR A 63 5.92 10.64 13.73
N SER A 64 7.00 9.86 13.91
CA SER A 64 8.35 10.42 14.16
C SER A 64 9.08 10.87 12.88
N GLY A 65 8.47 10.66 11.70
CA GLY A 65 9.07 10.99 10.40
C GLY A 65 10.02 9.92 9.87
N ASP A 66 10.18 8.80 10.58
CA ASP A 66 10.95 7.65 10.12
C ASP A 66 10.11 6.83 9.12
N ALA A 67 10.77 6.13 8.19
CA ALA A 67 10.11 5.10 7.39
C ALA A 67 9.43 4.10 8.35
N CYS A 68 8.20 3.66 8.03
CA CYS A 68 7.38 2.83 8.92
C CYS A 68 8.13 1.63 9.51
N GLY A 69 9.12 1.09 8.81
CA GLY A 69 9.79 -0.12 9.25
C GLY A 69 8.82 -1.31 9.32
N CYS A 70 7.70 -1.19 8.61
CA CYS A 70 6.53 -2.06 8.71
C CYS A 70 7.00 -3.50 8.39
N PRO A 71 7.01 -4.43 9.36
CA PRO A 71 7.64 -5.74 9.20
C PRO A 71 7.01 -6.51 8.04
N GLY A 72 7.85 -6.92 7.07
CA GLY A 72 7.44 -7.56 5.81
C GLY A 72 7.53 -6.67 4.56
N LEU A 73 7.73 -5.35 4.73
CA LEU A 73 7.96 -4.41 3.61
C LEU A 73 9.44 -4.08 3.40
N ASP A 74 10.26 -4.13 4.45
CA ASP A 74 11.72 -3.90 4.37
C ASP A 74 12.51 -5.17 4.02
N GLU A 75 11.85 -6.33 4.02
CA GLU A 75 12.42 -7.55 3.47
C GLU A 75 12.41 -7.40 1.94
N PRO A 76 13.56 -7.55 1.24
CA PRO A 76 13.55 -7.63 -0.21
C PRO A 76 12.57 -8.74 -0.60
N GLY A 77 11.49 -8.38 -1.32
CA GLY A 77 10.57 -9.37 -1.87
C GLY A 77 11.35 -10.45 -2.65
N PRO A 78 10.79 -11.65 -2.85
CA PRO A 78 11.53 -12.76 -3.44
C PRO A 78 12.19 -12.34 -4.76
N VAL A 79 13.51 -12.12 -4.72
CA VAL A 79 14.30 -11.82 -5.89
C VAL A 79 14.60 -13.14 -6.59
N THR A 80 14.17 -13.28 -7.84
CA THR A 80 14.66 -14.39 -8.66
C THR A 80 16.13 -14.10 -8.99
N ALA A 81 17.02 -15.03 -8.64
CA ALA A 81 18.43 -14.96 -9.05
C ALA A 81 18.62 -15.16 -10.57
N GLU A 82 17.56 -15.59 -11.25
CA GLU A 82 17.55 -15.84 -12.68
C GLU A 82 17.34 -14.55 -13.45
N ARG A 83 18.36 -14.16 -14.22
CA ARG A 83 18.32 -13.05 -15.16
C ARG A 83 17.91 -13.60 -16.53
N GLU A 84 16.63 -13.51 -16.89
CA GLU A 84 16.20 -13.88 -18.24
C GLU A 84 16.69 -12.82 -19.25
N GLY A 85 17.46 -13.25 -20.26
CA GLY A 85 17.81 -12.42 -21.42
C GLY A 85 19.25 -11.87 -21.50
N GLN A 86 20.28 -12.65 -21.17
CA GLN A 86 21.61 -12.39 -21.75
C GLN A 86 21.60 -12.80 -23.23
N VAL A 87 21.17 -11.88 -24.10
CA VAL A 87 21.40 -12.02 -25.53
C VAL A 87 22.91 -11.85 -25.75
N SER A 88 23.63 -12.95 -25.89
CA SER A 88 25.01 -12.92 -26.38
C SER A 88 24.96 -12.38 -27.81
N ALA A 89 25.45 -11.16 -28.02
CA ALA A 89 25.75 -10.68 -29.35
C ALA A 89 26.87 -11.58 -29.91
N ALA A 90 26.52 -12.41 -30.90
CA ALA A 90 27.46 -13.15 -31.73
C ALA A 90 27.93 -12.28 -32.90
#